data_AF-A0A3C1WM08-F1
#
_entry.id   AF-A0A3C1WM08-F1
#
_cell.length_a   1.000
_cell.length_b   1.000
_cell.length_c   1.000
_cell.angle_alpha   90.00
_cell.angle_beta   90.00
_cell.angle_gamma   90.00
#
_symmetry.space_group_name_H-M   'P 1'
#
loop_
_entity.id
_entity.type
_entity.pdbx_description
1 polymer ?
#
loop_
_entity_poly.entity_id
_entity_poly.type
_entity_poly.pdbx_seq_one_letter_code
_entity_poly.pdbx_strand_id
1 'polypeptide(L)'
;MSFRYRYQFYFSFIQPFFYFLVIFFHAFLFYSLSINRITRHSLLFSLAQTSMKKYFLFLLLFTFILSCGRKTNTPVSGEKLTKEKMIEVLLDIHLAEASANQMALNTNAGRDSMLIEYEKIFSKHEVDGRDFFATYNYYTENPELLDTIYNELVIRATTIQSNIFRKTPVDSTAMADSAKARMFRMLKARKSVIHN
;
A
#
# COMPACT_ATOMS: atom_id res chain seq x y z
N MET A 1 -3.01 13.70 17.94
CA MET A 1 -1.91 14.68 18.15
C MET A 1 -0.52 14.15 17.75
N SER A 2 -0.38 12.90 17.25
CA SER A 2 0.95 12.30 17.01
C SER A 2 1.47 12.34 15.57
N PHE A 3 0.64 12.66 14.56
CA PHE A 3 1.08 12.63 13.14
C PHE A 3 1.84 13.89 12.69
N ARG A 4 1.51 15.05 13.27
CA ARG A 4 2.18 16.32 12.96
C ARG A 4 3.67 16.27 13.33
N TYR A 5 4.03 15.50 14.37
CA TYR A 5 5.42 15.35 14.82
C TYR A 5 6.28 14.50 13.89
N ARG A 6 5.76 13.48 13.18
CA ARG A 6 6.60 12.61 12.32
C ARG A 6 6.98 13.26 10.99
N TYR A 7 6.10 14.06 10.40
CA TYR A 7 6.42 14.83 9.19
C TYR A 7 7.32 16.04 9.49
N GLN A 8 7.10 16.69 10.63
CA GLN A 8 7.97 17.77 11.08
C GLN A 8 9.38 17.25 11.45
N PHE A 9 9.49 16.01 11.93
CA PHE A 9 10.79 15.35 12.12
C PHE A 9 11.52 15.11 10.79
N TYR A 10 10.83 14.68 9.74
CA TYR A 10 11.45 14.48 8.42
C TYR A 10 11.94 15.79 7.79
N PHE A 11 11.12 16.86 7.83
CA PHE A 11 11.46 18.17 7.29
C PHE A 11 12.53 18.90 8.12
N SER A 12 12.53 18.75 9.45
CA SER A 12 13.51 19.42 10.31
C SER A 12 14.83 18.67 10.48
N PHE A 13 14.87 17.33 10.34
CA PHE A 13 16.10 16.57 10.56
C PHE A 13 16.84 16.21 9.27
N ILE A 14 16.17 15.80 8.18
CA ILE A 14 16.85 15.26 6.98
C ILE A 14 17.24 16.34 5.98
N GLN A 15 16.44 17.40 5.87
CA GLN A 15 16.72 18.54 4.99
C GLN A 15 18.05 19.24 5.30
N PRO A 16 18.43 19.53 6.57
CA PRO A 16 19.74 20.09 6.87
C PRO A 16 20.89 19.12 6.60
N PHE A 17 20.70 17.79 6.71
CA PHE A 17 21.70 16.81 6.30
C PHE A 17 21.94 16.87 4.79
N PHE A 18 20.90 17.04 3.99
CA PHE A 18 21.04 17.15 2.54
C PHE A 18 21.79 18.43 2.13
N TYR A 19 21.44 19.57 2.73
CA TYR A 19 22.18 20.83 2.52
C TYR A 19 23.63 20.74 2.99
N PHE A 20 23.88 20.12 4.15
CA PHE A 20 25.23 19.90 4.65
C PHE A 20 26.06 19.03 3.70
N LEU A 21 25.45 17.98 3.15
CA LEU A 21 26.10 17.06 2.20
C LEU A 21 26.41 17.77 0.87
N VAL A 22 25.51 18.62 0.38
CA VAL A 22 25.73 19.47 -0.81
C VAL A 22 26.84 20.49 -0.57
N ILE A 23 26.87 21.17 0.59
CA ILE A 23 27.92 22.14 0.95
C ILE A 23 29.27 21.43 1.05
N PHE A 24 29.32 20.28 1.71
CA PHE A 24 30.53 19.48 1.85
C PHE A 24 31.03 19.02 0.48
N PHE A 25 30.13 18.64 -0.42
CA PHE A 25 30.46 18.27 -1.80
C PHE A 25 31.03 19.47 -2.58
N HIS A 26 30.41 20.65 -2.47
CA HIS A 26 30.89 21.86 -3.13
C HIS A 26 32.25 22.31 -2.60
N ALA A 27 32.46 22.24 -1.28
CA ALA A 27 33.74 22.52 -0.64
C ALA A 27 34.82 21.52 -1.07
N PHE A 28 34.48 20.24 -1.17
CA PHE A 28 35.40 19.19 -1.64
C PHE A 28 35.78 19.39 -3.12
N LEU A 29 34.83 19.74 -3.99
CA LEU A 29 35.11 20.07 -5.39
C LEU A 29 36.00 21.31 -5.50
N PHE A 30 35.71 22.37 -4.74
CA PHE A 30 36.51 23.58 -4.73
C PHE A 30 37.94 23.33 -4.21
N TYR A 31 38.07 22.52 -3.16
CA TYR A 31 39.36 22.10 -2.61
C TYR A 31 40.13 21.26 -3.63
N SER A 32 39.46 20.32 -4.30
CA SER A 32 40.06 19.49 -5.35
C SER A 32 40.53 20.31 -6.56
N LEU A 33 39.74 21.30 -6.99
CA LEU A 33 40.11 22.23 -8.07
C LEU A 33 41.26 23.16 -7.67
N SER A 34 41.28 23.62 -6.41
CA SER A 34 42.34 24.46 -5.86
C SER A 34 43.68 23.71 -5.78
N ILE A 35 43.66 22.44 -5.38
CA ILE A 35 44.87 21.60 -5.41
C ILE A 35 45.33 21.40 -6.86
N ASN A 36 44.40 21.12 -7.78
CA ASN A 36 44.72 20.91 -9.21
C ASN A 36 45.37 22.16 -9.86
N ARG A 37 45.12 23.36 -9.31
CA ARG A 37 45.76 24.62 -9.74
C ARG A 37 47.17 24.81 -9.18
N ILE A 38 47.45 24.25 -8.00
CA ILE A 38 48.74 24.37 -7.28
C ILE A 38 49.73 23.27 -7.70
N THR A 39 49.26 22.06 -8.02
CA THR A 39 50.11 20.88 -8.25
C THR A 39 50.47 20.61 -9.72
N ARG A 40 50.61 21.66 -10.53
CA ARG A 40 51.01 21.52 -11.95
C ARG A 40 52.41 20.92 -12.18
N HIS A 41 53.15 20.54 -11.12
CA HIS A 41 54.53 20.06 -11.18
C HIS A 41 54.88 18.74 -10.44
N SER A 42 53.94 17.94 -9.92
CA SER A 42 54.30 16.67 -9.27
C SER A 42 53.41 15.47 -9.61
N LEU A 43 53.99 14.49 -10.34
CA LEU A 43 53.36 13.26 -10.83
C LEU A 43 52.76 12.36 -9.72
N LEU A 44 53.23 12.49 -8.48
CA LEU A 44 52.75 11.72 -7.32
C LEU A 44 51.31 12.07 -6.92
N PHE A 45 50.80 13.24 -7.31
CA PHE A 45 49.44 13.66 -6.99
C PHE A 45 48.37 12.90 -7.79
N SER A 46 48.72 12.45 -9.01
CA SER A 46 47.78 11.74 -9.90
C SER A 46 47.34 10.37 -9.35
N LEU A 47 48.23 9.67 -8.64
CA LEU A 47 47.94 8.35 -8.07
C LEU A 47 47.01 8.46 -6.84
N ALA A 48 47.21 9.47 -5.99
CA ALA A 48 46.36 9.73 -4.83
C ALA A 48 44.91 10.09 -5.23
N GLN A 49 44.74 10.76 -6.37
CA GLN A 49 43.45 11.19 -6.89
C GLN A 49 42.57 10.02 -7.41
N THR A 50 43.16 8.87 -7.76
CA THR A 50 42.39 7.71 -8.24
C THR A 50 41.68 6.96 -7.11
N SER A 51 42.25 6.95 -5.91
CA SER A 51 41.69 6.26 -4.74
C SER A 51 40.49 6.99 -4.14
N MET A 52 40.53 8.33 -4.10
CA MET A 52 39.45 9.16 -3.52
C MET A 52 38.17 9.16 -4.38
N LYS A 53 38.31 9.00 -5.71
CA LYS A 53 37.17 8.90 -6.65
C LYS A 53 36.31 7.66 -6.40
N LYS A 54 36.91 6.55 -5.93
CA LYS A 54 36.19 5.30 -5.65
C LYS A 54 35.26 5.45 -4.45
N TYR A 55 35.74 6.10 -3.38
CA TYR A 55 34.93 6.38 -2.19
C TYR A 55 33.82 7.41 -2.48
N PHE A 56 34.12 8.39 -3.34
CA PHE A 56 33.12 9.35 -3.78
C PHE A 56 31.99 8.69 -4.59
N LEU A 57 32.33 7.78 -5.51
CA LEU A 57 31.34 7.03 -6.29
C LEU A 57 30.47 6.12 -5.38
N PHE A 58 31.07 5.51 -4.36
CA PHE A 58 30.37 4.66 -3.40
C PHE A 58 29.41 5.47 -2.51
N LEU A 59 29.81 6.66 -2.05
CA LEU A 59 28.97 7.58 -1.28
C LEU A 59 27.77 8.08 -2.10
N LEU A 60 27.99 8.37 -3.38
CA LEU A 60 26.94 8.79 -4.31
C LEU A 60 25.93 7.66 -4.56
N LEU A 61 26.41 6.42 -4.68
CA LEU A 61 25.54 5.25 -4.83
C LEU A 61 24.72 4.99 -3.57
N PHE A 62 25.31 5.14 -2.38
CA PHE A 62 24.64 4.95 -1.09
C PHE A 62 23.52 5.98 -0.86
N THR A 63 23.75 7.24 -1.23
CA THR A 63 22.72 8.30 -1.15
C THR A 63 21.57 8.08 -2.14
N PHE A 64 21.84 7.47 -3.31
CA PHE A 64 20.80 7.11 -4.27
C PHE A 64 19.85 6.03 -3.74
N ILE A 65 20.37 5.05 -3.00
CA ILE A 65 19.56 3.98 -2.38
C ILE A 65 18.67 4.54 -1.27
N LEU A 66 19.14 5.53 -0.52
CA LEU A 66 18.36 6.20 0.52
C LEU A 66 17.32 7.20 -0.04
N SER A 67 17.42 7.55 -1.32
CA SER A 67 16.48 8.47 -1.98
C SER A 67 15.21 7.78 -2.51
N CYS A 68 14.97 6.51 -2.18
CA CYS A 68 13.71 5.83 -2.47
C CYS A 68 12.59 6.38 -1.56
N GLY A 69 12.11 7.58 -1.89
CA GLY A 69 10.92 8.17 -1.29
C GLY A 69 9.67 7.43 -1.75
N ARG A 70 8.75 7.12 -0.83
CA ARG A 70 7.40 6.66 -1.18
C ARG A 70 6.78 7.67 -2.15
N LYS A 71 6.15 7.19 -3.21
CA LYS A 71 5.22 7.98 -4.04
C LYS A 71 4.12 8.47 -3.10
N THR A 72 4.26 9.69 -2.62
CA THR A 72 3.18 10.37 -1.92
C THR A 72 2.28 10.88 -3.03
N ASN A 73 1.19 10.17 -3.28
CA ASN A 73 0.06 10.80 -3.92
C ASN A 73 -0.31 11.93 -2.94
N THR A 74 0.00 13.17 -3.29
CA THR A 74 -0.34 14.30 -2.45
C THR A 74 -1.80 14.62 -2.71
N PRO A 75 -2.64 14.74 -1.67
CA PRO A 75 -4.04 15.13 -1.86
C PRO A 75 -4.13 16.48 -2.60
N VAL A 76 -5.08 16.58 -3.53
CA VAL A 76 -5.39 17.83 -4.23
C VAL A 76 -5.99 18.82 -3.22
N SER A 77 -5.73 20.11 -3.39
CA SER A 77 -6.18 21.21 -2.51
C SER A 77 -7.61 21.02 -1.97
N GLY A 78 -7.75 20.57 -0.72
CA GLY A 78 -9.03 20.42 0.00
C GLY A 78 -9.23 19.05 0.65
N GLU A 79 -8.77 17.98 0.01
CA GLU A 79 -8.81 16.62 0.55
C GLU A 79 -7.61 16.37 1.50
N LYS A 80 -7.78 15.52 2.52
CA LYS A 80 -6.67 15.12 3.41
C LYS A 80 -6.13 13.74 3.10
N LEU A 81 -6.96 12.91 2.47
CA LEU A 81 -6.59 11.61 1.91
C LEU A 81 -6.62 11.70 0.40
N THR A 82 -5.79 10.90 -0.26
CA THR A 82 -5.84 10.79 -1.71
C THR A 82 -7.04 9.97 -2.14
N LYS A 83 -7.47 10.17 -3.39
CA LYS A 83 -8.51 9.36 -4.01
C LYS A 83 -8.26 7.86 -3.87
N GLU A 84 -7.05 7.37 -4.17
CA GLU A 84 -6.75 5.94 -4.08
C GLU A 84 -6.86 5.44 -2.64
N LYS A 85 -6.37 6.23 -1.68
CA LYS A 85 -6.41 5.84 -0.26
C LYS A 85 -7.83 5.82 0.28
N MET A 86 -8.66 6.76 -0.18
CA MET A 86 -10.08 6.78 0.12
C MET A 86 -10.78 5.51 -0.37
N ILE A 87 -10.52 5.12 -1.62
CA ILE A 87 -11.12 3.92 -2.22
C ILE A 87 -10.72 2.65 -1.46
N GLU A 88 -9.45 2.52 -1.06
CA GLU A 88 -8.97 1.38 -0.27
C GLU A 88 -9.69 1.26 1.08
N VAL A 89 -9.79 2.37 1.82
CA VAL A 89 -10.44 2.39 3.14
C VAL A 89 -11.94 2.12 3.01
N LEU A 90 -12.62 2.78 2.05
CA LEU A 90 -14.05 2.65 1.85
C LEU A 90 -14.45 1.23 1.40
N LEU A 91 -13.61 0.59 0.59
CA LEU A 91 -13.81 -0.80 0.18
C LEU A 91 -13.77 -1.75 1.39
N ASP A 92 -12.77 -1.61 2.27
CA ASP A 92 -12.67 -2.45 3.47
C ASP A 92 -13.83 -2.20 4.45
N ILE A 93 -14.30 -0.95 4.58
CA ILE A 93 -15.50 -0.61 5.36
C ILE A 93 -16.72 -1.36 4.82
N HIS A 94 -16.99 -1.28 3.51
CA HIS A 94 -18.15 -1.95 2.92
C HIS A 94 -18.06 -3.48 2.98
N LEU A 95 -16.84 -4.06 2.87
CA LEU A 95 -16.64 -5.49 3.08
C LEU A 95 -16.91 -5.91 4.54
N ALA A 96 -16.46 -5.10 5.50
CA ALA A 96 -16.74 -5.33 6.92
C ALA A 96 -18.24 -5.20 7.24
N GLU A 97 -18.91 -4.18 6.71
CA GLU A 97 -20.36 -4.00 6.81
C GLU A 97 -21.13 -5.17 6.20
N ALA A 98 -20.74 -5.64 5.01
CA ALA A 98 -21.38 -6.77 4.35
C ALA A 98 -21.22 -8.06 5.18
N SER A 99 -20.04 -8.29 5.75
CA SER A 99 -19.75 -9.41 6.66
C SER A 99 -20.56 -9.29 7.96
N ALA A 100 -20.61 -8.11 8.57
CA ALA A 100 -21.37 -7.85 9.79
C ALA A 100 -22.87 -8.00 9.57
N ASN A 101 -23.42 -7.55 8.44
CA ASN A 101 -24.84 -7.69 8.11
C ASN A 101 -25.26 -9.16 7.93
N GLN A 102 -24.37 -10.04 7.47
CA GLN A 102 -24.62 -11.48 7.46
C GLN A 102 -24.71 -12.07 8.88
N MET A 103 -23.98 -11.50 9.85
CA MET A 103 -23.97 -11.96 11.25
C MET A 103 -25.06 -11.28 12.12
N ALA A 104 -25.47 -10.06 11.76
CA ALA A 104 -26.40 -9.21 12.53
C ALA A 104 -27.85 -9.70 12.54
N LEU A 105 -28.18 -10.78 11.83
CA LEU A 105 -29.49 -11.44 11.91
C LEU A 105 -29.85 -11.95 13.32
N ASN A 106 -28.94 -11.89 14.32
CA ASN A 106 -29.17 -12.49 15.63
C ASN A 106 -29.03 -11.62 16.89
N THR A 107 -28.48 -10.39 16.92
CA THR A 107 -28.47 -9.61 18.18
C THR A 107 -28.30 -8.09 18.01
N ASN A 108 -28.84 -7.33 18.98
CA ASN A 108 -28.69 -5.87 19.12
C ASN A 108 -27.25 -5.39 19.47
N ALA A 109 -26.27 -6.30 19.54
CA ALA A 109 -24.87 -6.00 19.86
C ALA A 109 -24.06 -5.45 18.66
N GLY A 110 -24.66 -5.31 17.48
CA GLY A 110 -23.95 -4.98 16.24
C GLY A 110 -23.37 -3.56 16.13
N ARG A 111 -23.95 -2.56 16.83
CA ARG A 111 -23.54 -1.15 16.66
C ARG A 111 -22.19 -0.83 17.31
N ASP A 112 -21.99 -1.23 18.56
CA ASP A 112 -20.71 -1.00 19.25
C ASP A 112 -19.58 -1.83 18.63
N SER A 113 -19.92 -3.01 18.09
CA SER A 113 -18.98 -3.85 17.36
C SER A 113 -18.44 -3.20 16.08
N MET A 114 -19.22 -2.37 15.38
CA MET A 114 -18.78 -1.75 14.13
C MET A 114 -17.86 -0.54 14.33
N LEU A 115 -18.00 0.19 15.44
CA LEU A 115 -17.05 1.26 15.77
C LEU A 115 -15.64 0.72 15.97
N ILE A 116 -15.52 -0.41 16.68
CA ILE A 116 -14.24 -1.11 16.86
C ILE A 116 -13.68 -1.58 15.51
N GLU A 117 -14.54 -2.04 14.60
CA GLU A 117 -14.12 -2.48 13.28
C GLU A 117 -13.61 -1.31 12.41
N TYR A 118 -14.25 -0.15 12.49
CA TYR A 118 -13.77 1.07 11.81
C TYR A 118 -12.41 1.51 12.34
N GLU A 119 -12.19 1.48 13.65
CA GLU A 119 -10.87 1.78 14.21
C GLU A 119 -9.79 0.82 13.72
N LYS A 120 -10.09 -0.48 13.61
CA LYS A 120 -9.16 -1.47 13.05
C LYS A 120 -8.84 -1.18 11.58
N ILE A 121 -9.85 -0.84 10.78
CA ILE A 121 -9.66 -0.53 9.36
C ILE A 121 -8.82 0.74 9.20
N PHE A 122 -9.13 1.80 9.94
CA PHE A 122 -8.34 3.04 9.93
C PHE A 122 -6.89 2.78 10.35
N SER A 123 -6.67 1.98 11.39
CA SER A 123 -5.33 1.56 11.82
C SER A 123 -4.59 0.76 10.75
N LYS A 124 -5.25 -0.23 10.12
CA LYS A 124 -4.70 -1.04 9.01
C LYS A 124 -4.25 -0.16 7.84
N HIS A 125 -4.98 0.90 7.57
CA HIS A 125 -4.70 1.82 6.47
C HIS A 125 -3.80 3.00 6.85
N GLU A 126 -3.37 3.12 8.10
CA GLU A 126 -2.62 4.26 8.63
C GLU A 126 -3.36 5.61 8.44
N VAL A 127 -4.68 5.61 8.60
CA VAL A 127 -5.56 6.78 8.38
C VAL A 127 -6.14 7.27 9.71
N ASP A 128 -6.19 8.59 9.93
CA ASP A 128 -6.93 9.19 11.05
C ASP A 128 -8.42 9.27 10.68
N GLY A 129 -9.32 8.77 11.52
CA GLY A 129 -10.75 8.77 11.23
C GLY A 129 -11.30 10.17 10.92
N ARG A 130 -10.79 11.22 11.57
CA ARG A 130 -11.19 12.61 11.28
C ARG A 130 -10.79 13.06 9.88
N ASP A 131 -9.62 12.61 9.41
CA ASP A 131 -9.13 12.96 8.08
C ASP A 131 -9.91 12.19 7.00
N PHE A 132 -10.33 10.95 7.30
CA PHE A 132 -11.29 10.20 6.50
C PHE A 132 -12.63 10.92 6.40
N PHE A 133 -13.27 11.27 7.52
CA PHE A 133 -14.57 11.95 7.50
C PHE A 133 -14.51 13.33 6.84
N ALA A 134 -13.43 14.10 7.06
CA ALA A 134 -13.24 15.38 6.38
C ALA A 134 -13.13 15.20 4.85
N THR A 135 -12.39 14.18 4.40
CA THR A 135 -12.25 13.87 2.97
C THR A 135 -13.55 13.30 2.38
N TYR A 136 -14.28 12.49 3.15
CA TYR A 136 -15.60 11.99 2.75
C TYR A 136 -16.58 13.13 2.53
N ASN A 137 -16.68 14.05 3.50
CA ASN A 137 -17.56 15.22 3.40
C ASN A 137 -17.22 16.08 2.18
N TYR A 138 -15.92 16.29 1.92
CA TYR A 138 -15.47 16.98 0.72
C TYR A 138 -16.00 16.32 -0.56
N TYR A 139 -15.93 14.98 -0.69
CA TYR A 139 -16.48 14.30 -1.86
C TYR A 139 -18.01 14.36 -1.91
N THR A 140 -18.72 14.34 -0.77
CA THR A 140 -20.19 14.49 -0.77
C THR A 140 -20.66 15.86 -1.26
N GLU A 141 -19.84 16.89 -1.07
CA GLU A 141 -20.09 18.24 -1.61
C GLU A 141 -19.71 18.36 -3.10
N ASN A 142 -19.04 17.35 -3.67
CA ASN A 142 -18.57 17.31 -5.05
C ASN A 142 -19.04 16.02 -5.77
N PRO A 143 -20.31 15.96 -6.23
CA PRO A 143 -20.93 14.73 -6.74
C PRO A 143 -20.17 14.05 -7.88
N GLU A 144 -19.55 14.81 -8.80
CA GLU A 144 -18.77 14.24 -9.92
C GLU A 144 -17.53 13.47 -9.43
N LEU A 145 -16.85 13.98 -8.39
CA LEU A 145 -15.71 13.30 -7.77
C LEU A 145 -16.16 12.06 -7.02
N LEU A 146 -17.29 12.14 -6.31
CA LEU A 146 -17.88 11.01 -5.59
C LEU A 146 -18.27 9.88 -6.55
N ASP A 147 -18.92 10.20 -7.68
CA ASP A 147 -19.28 9.22 -8.71
C ASP A 147 -18.04 8.50 -9.25
N THR A 148 -16.97 9.25 -9.51
CA THR A 148 -15.69 8.68 -9.95
C THR A 148 -15.11 7.69 -8.93
N ILE A 149 -15.20 8.00 -7.63
CA ILE A 149 -14.75 7.10 -6.55
C ILE A 149 -15.61 5.84 -6.48
N TYR A 150 -16.94 5.98 -6.54
CA TYR A 150 -17.84 4.83 -6.46
C TYR A 150 -17.75 3.93 -7.69
N ASN A 151 -17.60 4.48 -8.89
CA ASN A 151 -17.38 3.70 -10.11
C ASN A 151 -16.13 2.82 -9.97
N GLU A 152 -15.03 3.38 -9.47
CA GLU A 152 -13.80 2.62 -9.24
C GLU A 152 -13.96 1.58 -8.11
N LEU A 153 -14.69 1.92 -7.05
CA LEU A 153 -14.97 1.03 -5.93
C LEU A 153 -15.79 -0.20 -6.38
N VAL A 154 -16.82 -0.01 -7.22
CA VAL A 154 -17.63 -1.11 -7.78
C VAL A 154 -16.78 -2.04 -8.65
N ILE A 155 -15.89 -1.49 -9.48
CA ILE A 155 -14.98 -2.29 -10.31
C ILE A 155 -14.06 -3.15 -9.42
N ARG A 156 -13.47 -2.55 -8.37
CA ARG A 156 -12.60 -3.27 -7.43
C ARG A 156 -13.36 -4.35 -6.66
N ALA A 157 -14.57 -4.05 -6.17
CA ALA A 157 -15.42 -5.02 -5.47
C ALA A 157 -15.79 -6.20 -6.38
N THR A 158 -16.20 -5.93 -7.62
CA THR A 158 -16.51 -6.97 -8.62
C THR A 158 -15.29 -7.84 -8.95
N THR A 159 -14.12 -7.23 -9.03
CA THR A 159 -12.85 -7.94 -9.24
C THR A 159 -12.50 -8.84 -8.06
N ILE A 160 -12.71 -8.38 -6.83
CA ILE A 160 -12.52 -9.22 -5.63
C ILE A 160 -13.51 -10.38 -5.67
N GLN A 161 -14.78 -10.12 -5.98
CA GLN A 161 -15.82 -11.13 -6.05
C GLN A 161 -15.53 -12.18 -7.12
N SER A 162 -15.14 -11.79 -8.33
CA SER A 162 -14.76 -12.75 -9.39
C SER A 162 -13.54 -13.57 -9.02
N ASN A 163 -12.56 -12.98 -8.33
CA ASN A 163 -11.39 -13.70 -7.82
C ASN A 163 -11.76 -14.68 -6.69
N ILE A 164 -12.72 -14.33 -5.84
CA ILE A 164 -13.28 -15.25 -4.83
C ILE A 164 -13.98 -16.40 -5.55
N PHE A 165 -14.89 -16.13 -6.49
CA PHE A 165 -15.59 -17.17 -7.26
C PHE A 165 -14.65 -18.06 -8.08
N ARG A 166 -13.51 -17.54 -8.54
CA ARG A 166 -12.47 -18.33 -9.22
C ARG A 166 -11.66 -19.18 -8.23
N LYS A 167 -11.45 -18.72 -6.99
CA LYS A 167 -10.71 -19.43 -5.93
C LYS A 167 -11.57 -20.41 -5.14
N THR A 168 -12.88 -20.17 -5.02
CA THR A 168 -13.84 -21.13 -4.50
C THR A 168 -14.25 -22.03 -5.67
N PRO A 169 -13.78 -23.28 -5.76
CA PRO A 169 -14.50 -24.21 -6.58
C PRO A 169 -15.88 -24.35 -5.92
N VAL A 170 -16.94 -23.84 -6.55
CA VAL A 170 -18.19 -24.63 -6.54
C VAL A 170 -17.73 -25.94 -7.14
N ASP A 171 -17.45 -26.89 -6.27
CA ASP A 171 -16.59 -28.01 -6.58
C ASP A 171 -17.30 -28.92 -7.56
N SER A 172 -17.25 -28.55 -8.84
CA SER A 172 -17.74 -29.33 -9.95
C SER A 172 -17.03 -30.68 -9.98
N THR A 173 -15.82 -30.76 -9.41
CA THR A 173 -15.09 -32.01 -9.17
C THR A 173 -15.65 -32.81 -7.99
N ALA A 174 -15.92 -32.25 -6.80
CA ALA A 174 -16.55 -32.99 -5.69
C ALA A 174 -18.04 -33.26 -5.88
N MET A 175 -18.77 -32.43 -6.61
CA MET A 175 -20.15 -32.71 -7.04
C MET A 175 -20.14 -33.83 -8.09
N ALA A 176 -19.20 -33.83 -9.04
CA ALA A 176 -19.03 -34.93 -9.99
C ALA A 176 -18.55 -36.22 -9.30
N ASP A 177 -17.64 -36.13 -8.34
CA ASP A 177 -17.12 -37.27 -7.58
C ASP A 177 -18.18 -37.84 -6.62
N SER A 178 -18.98 -36.98 -5.98
CA SER A 178 -20.16 -37.41 -5.20
C SER A 178 -21.24 -38.04 -6.07
N ALA A 179 -21.53 -37.46 -7.25
CA ALA A 179 -22.49 -38.04 -8.18
C ALA A 179 -22.01 -39.40 -8.73
N LYS A 180 -20.72 -39.51 -9.07
CA LYS A 180 -20.09 -40.75 -9.53
C LYS A 180 -20.07 -41.81 -8.44
N ALA A 181 -19.75 -41.46 -7.20
CA ALA A 181 -19.81 -42.36 -6.05
C ALA A 181 -21.24 -42.84 -5.76
N ARG A 182 -22.24 -41.94 -5.86
CA ARG A 182 -23.65 -42.30 -5.71
C ARG A 182 -24.12 -43.24 -6.80
N MET A 183 -23.75 -42.98 -8.05
CA MET A 183 -24.08 -43.84 -9.19
C MET A 183 -23.44 -45.23 -9.05
N PHE A 184 -22.19 -45.30 -8.60
CA PHE A 184 -21.50 -46.58 -8.38
C PHE A 184 -22.16 -47.42 -7.27
N ARG A 185 -22.61 -46.78 -6.19
CA ARG A 185 -23.37 -47.45 -5.12
C ARG A 185 -24.71 -48.00 -5.62
N MET A 186 -25.42 -47.25 -6.46
CA MET A 186 -26.68 -47.71 -7.06
C MET A 186 -26.46 -48.89 -8.01
N LEU A 187 -25.41 -48.87 -8.84
CA LEU A 187 -25.10 -50.00 -9.73
C LEU A 187 -24.70 -51.26 -8.95
N LYS A 188 -23.98 -51.11 -7.84
CA LYS A 188 -23.61 -52.23 -6.96
C LYS A 188 -24.84 -52.85 -6.29
N ALA A 189 -25.76 -52.02 -5.78
CA ALA A 189 -27.03 -52.48 -5.20
C ALA A 189 -27.95 -53.16 -6.23
N ARG A 190 -27.96 -52.67 -7.48
CA ARG A 190 -28.72 -53.31 -8.56
C ARG A 190 -28.16 -54.68 -8.94
N LYS A 191 -26.83 -54.85 -8.93
CA LYS A 191 -26.18 -56.12 -9.25
C LYS A 191 -26.38 -57.19 -8.18
N SER A 192 -26.51 -56.81 -6.91
CA SER A 192 -26.80 -57.77 -5.82
C SER A 192 -28.24 -58.28 -5.82
N VAL A 193 -29.19 -57.54 -6.40
CA VAL A 193 -30.60 -57.97 -6.53
C VAL A 193 -30.81 -58.95 -7.68
N ILE A 194 -29.91 -58.99 -8.67
CA ILE A 194 -30.04 -59.85 -9.86
C ILE A 194 -29.40 -61.25 -9.65
N HIS A 195 -28.62 -61.43 -8.58
CA HIS A 195 -27.89 -62.68 -8.29
C HIS A 195 -28.41 -63.43 -7.04
N ASN A 196 -29.64 -63.13 -6.61
CA ASN A 196 -30.41 -63.89 -5.61
C ASN A 196 -31.77 -64.23 -6.21
#